data_AF-A0A495VCE7-F1
#
_entry.id   AF-A0A495VCE7-F1
#
_cell.length_a   1.000
_cell.length_b   1.000
_cell.length_c   1.000
_cell.angle_alpha   90.00
_cell.angle_beta   90.00
_cell.angle_gamma   90.00
#
_symmetry.space_group_name_H-M   'P 1'
#
loop_
_entity.id
_entity.type
_entity.pdbx_description
1 polymer ?
#
loop_
_entity_poly.entity_id
_entity_poly.type
_entity_poly.pdbx_seq_one_letter_code
_entity_poly.pdbx_strand_id
1 'polypeptide(L)'
;MLPTESRRLEEQLKGEVEELMPLAERLADDPPAPQGQPTPAEATAYRLRTRDGKARYAKRKATVETVFGIKQVQGFRQFLLRGLRAVQGEWALVCLGWNLKRLIALKG
;
A
#
# COMPACT_ATOMS: atom_id res chain seq x y z
N MET A 1 -21.15 -25.91 -38.47
CA MET A 1 -22.10 -25.47 -37.43
C MET A 1 -21.61 -26.09 -36.13
N LEU A 2 -20.88 -25.35 -35.28
CA LEU A 2 -20.35 -25.92 -34.04
C LEU A 2 -21.52 -26.27 -33.10
N PRO A 3 -21.50 -27.44 -32.42
CA PRO A 3 -22.61 -27.90 -31.58
C PRO A 3 -22.92 -26.89 -30.47
N THR A 4 -24.19 -26.66 -30.18
CA THR A 4 -24.68 -25.72 -29.15
C THR A 4 -24.06 -25.93 -27.77
N GLU A 5 -23.64 -27.15 -27.46
CA GLU A 5 -22.92 -27.50 -26.22
C GLU A 5 -21.50 -26.93 -26.15
N SER A 6 -20.80 -26.83 -27.29
CA SER A 6 -19.45 -26.25 -27.37
C SER A 6 -19.45 -24.78 -26.95
N ARG A 7 -20.45 -24.01 -27.40
CA ARG A 7 -20.58 -22.59 -27.02
C ARG A 7 -20.91 -22.41 -25.54
N ARG A 8 -21.74 -23.28 -24.97
CA ARG A 8 -22.04 -23.22 -23.52
C ARG A 8 -20.81 -23.49 -22.67
N LEU A 9 -19.99 -24.46 -23.07
CA LEU A 9 -18.74 -24.76 -22.39
C LEU A 9 -17.76 -23.57 -22.50
N GLU A 10 -17.66 -22.94 -23.67
CA GLU A 10 -16.83 -21.74 -23.85
C GLU A 10 -17.29 -20.56 -22.98
N GLU A 11 -18.59 -20.31 -22.88
CA GLU A 11 -19.15 -19.27 -22.01
C GLU A 11 -18.89 -19.57 -20.53
N GLN A 12 -19.06 -20.83 -20.12
CA GLN A 12 -18.81 -21.26 -18.74
C GLN A 12 -17.32 -21.15 -18.37
N LEU A 13 -16.42 -21.60 -19.25
CA LEU A 13 -14.97 -21.48 -19.06
C LEU A 13 -14.54 -20.02 -18.97
N LYS A 14 -15.15 -19.15 -19.79
CA LYS A 14 -14.85 -17.71 -19.78
C LYS A 14 -15.27 -17.06 -18.47
N GLY A 15 -16.40 -17.47 -17.90
CA GLY A 15 -16.83 -17.05 -16.56
C GLY A 15 -15.85 -17.47 -15.47
N GLU A 16 -15.42 -18.74 -15.48
CA GLU A 16 -14.44 -19.27 -14.52
C GLU A 16 -13.07 -18.59 -14.63
N VAL A 17 -12.61 -18.30 -15.86
CA VAL A 17 -11.35 -17.57 -16.09
C VAL A 17 -11.44 -16.14 -15.56
N GLU A 18 -12.55 -15.45 -15.79
CA GLU A 18 -12.76 -14.07 -15.31
C GLU A 18 -12.77 -14.01 -13.78
N GLU A 19 -13.37 -15.00 -13.12
CA GLU A 19 -13.40 -15.11 -11.66
C GLU A 19 -12.01 -15.40 -11.07
N LEU A 20 -11.19 -16.21 -11.76
CA LEU A 20 -9.85 -16.56 -11.31
C LEU A 20 -8.77 -15.55 -11.69
N MET A 21 -9.02 -14.67 -12.66
CA MET A 21 -8.06 -13.69 -13.17
C MET A 21 -7.47 -12.78 -12.07
N PRO A 22 -8.23 -12.24 -11.10
CA PRO A 22 -7.68 -11.46 -9.98
C PRO A 22 -6.74 -12.27 -9.08
N LEU A 23 -6.99 -13.59 -8.93
CA LEU A 23 -6.12 -14.46 -8.15
C LEU A 23 -4.84 -14.79 -8.93
N ALA A 24 -4.96 -15.04 -10.24
CA ALA A 24 -3.84 -15.27 -11.13
C ALA A 24 -2.88 -14.06 -11.14
N GLU A 25 -3.39 -12.84 -11.24
CA GLU A 25 -2.59 -11.61 -11.18
C GLU A 25 -1.87 -11.42 -9.83
N ARG A 26 -2.51 -11.84 -8.72
CA ARG A 26 -1.90 -11.79 -7.39
C ARG A 26 -0.77 -12.80 -7.23
N LEU A 27 -0.92 -13.98 -7.83
CA LEU A 27 0.02 -15.10 -7.72
C LEU A 27 1.09 -15.10 -8.82
N ALA A 28 0.91 -14.29 -9.87
CA ALA A 28 1.84 -14.14 -10.98
C ALA A 28 3.29 -13.93 -10.49
N ASP A 29 4.22 -14.44 -11.28
CA ASP A 29 5.64 -14.22 -11.05
C ASP A 29 6.04 -12.77 -11.30
N ASP A 30 7.21 -12.41 -10.80
CA ASP A 30 7.71 -11.05 -10.91
C ASP A 30 7.92 -10.69 -12.39
N PRO A 31 7.51 -9.48 -12.82
CA PRO A 31 7.75 -9.05 -14.19
C PRO A 31 9.25 -8.94 -14.46
N PRO A 32 9.67 -9.03 -15.74
CA PRO A 32 11.07 -8.83 -16.10
C PRO A 32 11.52 -7.41 -15.72
N ALA A 33 12.79 -7.30 -15.34
CA ALA A 33 13.38 -6.01 -15.00
C ALA A 33 13.34 -5.05 -16.20
N PRO A 34 13.07 -3.75 -15.97
CA PRO A 34 13.11 -2.75 -17.03
C PRO A 34 14.50 -2.70 -17.67
N GLN A 35 14.54 -2.61 -19.00
CA GLN A 35 15.77 -2.60 -19.78
C GLN A 35 16.38 -1.19 -19.81
N GLY A 36 17.71 -1.12 -19.87
CA GLY A 36 18.43 0.16 -19.95
C GLY A 36 18.44 0.92 -18.63
N GLN A 37 18.27 2.25 -18.71
CA GLN A 37 18.32 3.15 -17.58
C GLN A 37 16.91 3.68 -17.28
N PRO A 38 16.15 3.01 -16.40
CA PRO A 38 14.78 3.42 -16.11
C PRO A 38 14.76 4.75 -15.37
N THR A 39 13.73 5.56 -15.65
CA THR A 39 13.42 6.73 -14.84
C THR A 39 13.08 6.32 -13.39
N PRO A 40 13.21 7.23 -12.40
CA PRO A 40 12.83 6.94 -11.02
C PRO A 40 11.37 6.46 -10.87
N ALA A 41 10.47 6.96 -11.72
CA ALA A 41 9.07 6.56 -11.74
C ALA A 41 8.90 5.11 -12.23
N GLU A 42 9.54 4.75 -13.34
CA GLU A 42 9.50 3.39 -13.89
C GLU A 42 10.14 2.37 -12.94
N ALA A 43 11.28 2.73 -12.33
CA ALA A 43 11.93 1.89 -11.33
C ALA A 43 11.01 1.65 -10.12
N THR A 44 10.26 2.66 -9.70
CA THR A 44 9.29 2.53 -8.60
C THR A 44 8.09 1.70 -9.01
N ALA A 45 7.54 1.91 -10.21
CA ALA A 45 6.43 1.14 -10.74
C ALA A 45 6.78 -0.35 -10.87
N TYR A 46 7.99 -0.65 -11.34
CA TYR A 46 8.53 -2.01 -11.37
C TYR A 46 8.59 -2.62 -9.97
N ARG A 47 9.22 -1.92 -9.01
CA ARG A 47 9.35 -2.38 -7.62
C ARG A 47 7.99 -2.69 -6.99
N LEU A 48 6.96 -1.89 -7.23
CA LEU A 48 5.63 -2.13 -6.67
C LEU A 48 4.92 -3.38 -7.23
N ARG A 49 5.36 -3.89 -8.38
CA ARG A 49 4.80 -5.10 -9.01
C ARG A 49 5.46 -6.39 -8.53
N THR A 50 6.69 -6.33 -8.00
CA THR A 50 7.41 -7.52 -7.51
C THR A 50 6.84 -8.02 -6.19
N ARG A 51 7.01 -9.31 -5.89
CA ARG A 51 6.59 -9.95 -4.62
C ARG A 51 7.24 -9.28 -3.42
N ASP A 52 8.55 -9.02 -3.48
CA ASP A 52 9.26 -8.32 -2.40
C ASP A 52 8.77 -6.87 -2.22
N GLY A 53 8.55 -6.14 -3.30
CA GLY A 53 8.02 -4.78 -3.21
C GLY A 53 6.58 -4.73 -2.72
N LYS A 54 5.71 -5.65 -3.14
CA LYS A 54 4.35 -5.85 -2.59
C LYS A 54 4.41 -6.15 -1.09
N ALA A 55 5.29 -7.05 -0.65
CA ALA A 55 5.46 -7.40 0.76
C ALA A 55 5.94 -6.20 1.61
N ARG A 56 6.92 -5.43 1.11
CA ARG A 56 7.37 -4.19 1.77
C ARG A 56 6.29 -3.13 1.80
N TYR A 57 5.55 -2.95 0.70
CA TYR A 57 4.47 -1.99 0.60
C TYR A 57 3.30 -2.36 1.52
N ALA A 58 2.97 -3.64 1.66
CA ALA A 58 1.95 -4.11 2.60
C ALA A 58 2.27 -3.72 4.05
N LYS A 59 3.56 -3.79 4.45
CA LYS A 59 4.00 -3.35 5.78
C LYS A 59 3.80 -1.84 6.01
N ARG A 60 3.78 -1.02 4.94
CA ARG A 60 3.53 0.43 5.05
C ARG A 60 2.12 0.75 5.52
N LYS A 61 1.13 -0.12 5.27
CA LYS A 61 -0.22 0.09 5.80
C LYS A 61 -0.18 0.25 7.33
N ALA A 62 0.40 -0.71 8.03
CA ALA A 62 0.51 -0.65 9.49
C ALA A 62 1.42 0.49 10.00
N THR A 63 2.54 0.78 9.33
CA THR A 63 3.52 1.75 9.84
C THR A 63 3.18 3.19 9.51
N VAL A 64 2.68 3.47 8.30
CA VAL A 64 2.43 4.82 7.82
C VAL A 64 1.03 5.30 8.18
N GLU A 65 0.00 4.44 8.10
CA GLU A 65 -1.37 4.83 8.47
C GLU A 65 -1.45 5.22 9.94
N THR A 66 -0.72 4.51 10.82
CA THR A 66 -0.62 4.86 12.24
C THR A 66 -0.11 6.29 12.42
N VAL A 67 0.96 6.68 11.71
CA VAL A 67 1.56 8.02 11.84
C VAL A 67 0.60 9.12 11.36
N PHE A 68 -0.16 8.88 10.29
CA PHE A 68 -1.20 9.82 9.86
C PHE A 68 -2.39 9.86 10.82
N GLY A 69 -2.75 8.71 11.41
CA GLY A 69 -3.82 8.58 12.39
C GLY A 69 -3.58 9.39 13.67
N ILE A 70 -2.31 9.58 14.08
CA ILE A 70 -1.93 10.40 15.24
C ILE A 70 -2.61 11.77 15.20
N LYS A 71 -2.71 12.40 14.02
CA LYS A 71 -3.34 13.72 13.88
C LYS A 71 -4.80 13.72 14.32
N GLN A 72 -5.56 12.70 13.92
CA GLN A 72 -6.96 12.54 14.33
C GLN A 72 -7.06 12.19 15.82
N VAL A 73 -6.26 11.22 16.28
CA VAL A 73 -6.32 10.70 17.66
C VAL A 73 -5.89 11.75 18.69
N GLN A 74 -4.90 12.59 18.36
CA GLN A 74 -4.42 13.67 19.22
C GLN A 74 -5.19 14.98 19.03
N GLY A 75 -6.17 15.03 18.12
CA GLY A 75 -6.91 16.27 17.81
C GLY A 75 -6.08 17.36 17.12
N PHE A 76 -4.92 17.03 16.55
CA PHE A 76 -4.02 17.98 15.90
C PHE A 76 -4.50 18.29 14.47
N ARG A 77 -5.10 19.48 14.28
CA ARG A 77 -5.71 19.90 13.00
C ARG A 77 -4.87 20.89 12.20
N GLN A 78 -4.05 21.69 12.89
CA GLN A 78 -3.25 22.75 12.28
C GLN A 78 -1.97 22.99 13.08
N PHE A 79 -0.92 23.43 12.38
CA PHE A 79 0.29 23.95 12.99
C PHE A 79 0.04 25.37 13.52
N LEU A 80 0.55 25.70 14.70
CA LEU A 80 0.41 27.04 15.27
C LEU A 80 1.60 27.92 14.86
N LEU A 81 2.76 27.31 14.64
CA LEU A 81 3.97 28.00 14.22
C LEU A 81 4.11 28.04 12.69
N ARG A 82 4.87 29.03 12.21
CA ARG A 82 5.22 29.20 10.80
C ARG A 82 6.72 28.99 10.59
N GLY A 83 7.08 28.49 9.41
CA GLY A 83 8.45 28.18 9.03
C GLY A 83 8.83 26.74 9.38
N LEU A 84 9.61 26.11 8.48
CA LEU A 84 9.90 24.67 8.51
C LEU A 84 10.50 24.21 9.85
N ARG A 85 11.47 24.97 10.37
CA ARG A 85 12.15 24.65 11.62
C ARG A 85 11.20 24.64 12.82
N ALA A 86 10.28 25.60 12.89
CA ALA A 86 9.34 25.70 14.00
C ALA A 86 8.25 24.60 13.92
N VAL A 87 7.73 24.38 12.71
CA VAL A 87 6.76 23.29 12.40
C VAL A 87 7.34 21.91 12.72
N GLN A 88 8.64 21.68 12.45
CA GLN A 88 9.32 20.44 12.82
C GLN A 88 9.32 20.22 14.35
N GLY A 89 9.53 21.28 15.13
CA GLY A 89 9.46 21.22 16.60
C GLY A 89 8.06 20.87 17.09
N GLU A 90 7.02 21.53 16.56
CA GLU A 90 5.62 21.19 16.88
C GLU A 90 5.28 19.74 16.55
N TRP A 91 5.69 19.27 15.36
CA TRP A 91 5.45 17.90 14.96
C TRP A 91 6.16 16.88 15.86
N ALA A 92 7.39 17.18 16.31
CA ALA A 92 8.11 16.35 17.26
C ALA A 92 7.37 16.23 18.61
N LEU A 93 6.78 17.32 19.11
CA LEU A 93 5.99 17.32 20.34
C LEU A 93 4.71 16.48 20.21
N VAL A 94 4.00 16.58 19.08
CA VAL A 94 2.81 15.78 18.80
C VAL A 94 3.15 14.28 18.80
N CYS A 95 4.23 13.90 18.11
CA CYS A 95 4.73 12.53 18.07
C CYS A 95 5.17 12.03 19.44
N LEU A 96 5.87 12.85 20.23
CA LEU A 96 6.28 12.51 21.58
C LEU A 96 5.08 12.22 22.47
N GLY A 97 4.07 13.10 22.48
CA GLY A 97 2.85 12.91 23.25
C GLY A 97 2.11 11.62 22.89
N TRP A 98 2.10 11.23 21.61
CA TRP A 98 1.52 9.96 21.17
C TRP A 98 2.33 8.75 21.64
N ASN A 99 3.65 8.80 21.48
CA ASN A 99 4.54 7.71 21.89
C ASN A 99 4.44 7.46 23.40
N LEU A 100 4.34 8.52 24.22
CA LEU A 100 4.11 8.40 25.67
C LEU A 100 2.77 7.73 25.98
N LYS A 101 1.67 8.15 25.34
CA LYS A 101 0.36 7.50 25.48
C LYS A 101 0.42 6.00 25.16
N ARG A 102 1.11 5.62 24.07
CA ARG A 102 1.31 4.22 23.70
C ARG A 102 2.15 3.45 24.71
N LEU A 103 3.25 4.03 25.20
CA LEU A 103 4.12 3.38 26.18
C LEU A 103 3.36 3.09 27.49
N ILE A 104 2.53 4.02 27.94
CA ILE A 104 1.68 3.83 29.12
C ILE A 104 0.67 2.69 28.88
N ALA A 105 0.00 2.68 27.72
CA ALA A 105 -0.98 1.65 27.38
C ALA A 105 -0.37 0.25 27.22
N LEU A 106 0.89 0.14 26.77
CA LEU A 106 1.60 -1.13 26.62
C LEU A 106 2.24 -1.65 27.92
N LYS A 107 2.37 -0.78 28.94
CA LYS A 107 2.98 -1.11 30.23
C LYS A 107 1.95 -1.67 31.24
N GLY A 108 0.65 -1.43 31.00
CA GLY A 108 -0.45 -2.09 31.72
C GLY A 108 -0.84 -3.41 31.07
#